data_AF-A0A523WJD4-F1
#
_entry.id   AF-A0A523WJD4-F1
#
_cell.length_a   1.000
_cell.length_b   1.000
_cell.length_c   1.000
_cell.angle_alpha   90.00
_cell.angle_beta   90.00
_cell.angle_gamma   90.00
#
_symmetry.space_group_name_H-M   'P 1'
#
loop_
_entity.id
_entity.type
_entity.pdbx_description
1 polymer ?
#
loop_
_entity_poly.entity_id
_entity_poly.type
_entity_poly.pdbx_seq_one_letter_code
_entity_poly.pdbx_strand_id
1 'polypeptide(L)' 'MRRGCIAIGEVRCDGCGHIMRHPERYLAISETDGVEVEGGKTLRYCVKCSLSRGYARYDEEKGEWILTFFSK' A
#
# COMPACT_ATOMS: atom_id res chain seq x y z
N MET A 1 6.02 -9.87 3.32
CA MET A 1 6.90 -8.84 2.75
C MET A 1 6.08 -7.73 2.12
N ARG A 2 6.35 -6.49 2.49
CA ARG A 2 5.71 -5.29 1.94
C ARG A 2 6.52 -4.72 0.78
N ARG A 3 5.86 -4.14 -0.23
CA ARG A 3 6.48 -3.49 -1.39
C ARG A 3 5.66 -2.26 -1.78
N GLY A 4 6.30 -1.08 -1.78
CA GLY A 4 5.72 0.11 -2.39
C GLY A 4 5.83 0.02 -3.92
N CYS A 5 4.73 0.28 -4.63
CA CYS A 5 4.65 0.16 -6.08
C CYS A 5 3.99 1.39 -6.71
N ILE A 6 4.27 1.61 -8.00
CA ILE A 6 3.56 2.58 -8.86
C ILE A 6 2.81 1.78 -9.92
N ALA A 7 1.54 2.09 -10.12
CA ALA A 7 0.73 1.44 -11.15
C ALA A 7 1.24 1.84 -12.54
N ILE A 8 1.46 0.85 -13.41
CA ILE A 8 1.75 1.06 -14.84
C ILE A 8 0.51 0.76 -15.69
N GLY A 9 -0.39 -0.08 -15.21
CA GLY A 9 -1.70 -0.38 -15.81
C GLY A 9 -2.80 -0.31 -14.75
N GLU A 10 -3.95 -0.95 -15.04
CA GLU A 10 -5.04 -1.02 -14.07
C GLU A 10 -4.71 -2.01 -12.95
N VAL A 11 -4.75 -1.54 -11.72
CA VAL A 11 -4.54 -2.34 -10.50
C VAL A 11 -5.74 -2.17 -9.59
N ARG A 12 -6.45 -3.26 -9.28
CA ARG A 12 -7.58 -3.22 -8.36
C ARG A 12 -7.10 -3.28 -6.92
N CYS A 13 -7.61 -2.38 -6.08
CA CYS A 13 -7.41 -2.42 -4.64
C CYS A 13 -8.26 -3.55 -4.02
N ASP A 14 -7.62 -4.47 -3.31
CA ASP A 14 -8.28 -5.57 -2.61
C ASP A 14 -9.08 -5.09 -1.37
N GLY A 15 -8.83 -3.88 -0.89
CA GLY A 15 -9.52 -3.30 0.27
C GLY A 15 -10.83 -2.59 -0.06
N CYS A 16 -10.82 -1.69 -1.06
CA CYS A 16 -11.98 -0.86 -1.40
C CYS A 16 -12.50 -1.07 -2.83
N GLY A 17 -11.84 -1.90 -3.63
CA GLY A 17 -12.21 -2.15 -5.03
C GLY A 17 -11.82 -1.04 -6.01
N HIS A 18 -11.26 0.08 -5.55
CA HIS A 18 -10.77 1.18 -6.41
C HIS A 18 -9.79 0.67 -7.48
N ILE A 19 -9.95 1.15 -8.71
CA ILE A 19 -9.05 0.83 -9.82
C ILE A 19 -7.99 1.94 -9.89
N MET A 20 -6.78 1.59 -9.48
CA MET A 20 -5.60 2.45 -9.52
C MET A 20 -5.00 2.39 -10.92
N ARG A 21 -4.64 3.54 -11.48
CA ARG A 21 -3.97 3.66 -12.79
C ARG A 21 -2.68 4.43 -12.66
N HIS A 22 -1.85 4.41 -13.71
CA HIS A 22 -0.62 5.21 -13.72
C HIS A 22 -0.91 6.71 -13.50
N PRO A 23 -0.18 7.42 -12.62
CA PRO A 23 0.97 7.02 -11.79
C PRO A 23 0.64 6.77 -10.31
N GLU A 24 -0.57 6.29 -9.98
CA GLU A 24 -0.99 6.06 -8.59
C GLU A 24 -0.09 5.05 -7.86
N ARG A 25 0.20 5.35 -6.59
CA ARG A 25 0.98 4.49 -5.70
C ARG A 25 0.08 3.49 -4.97
N TYR A 26 0.63 2.31 -4.70
CA TYR A 26 -0.06 1.28 -3.92
C TYR A 26 0.94 0.41 -3.15
N LEU A 27 0.43 -0.31 -2.15
CA LEU A 27 1.18 -1.30 -1.40
C LEU A 27 0.85 -2.70 -1.92
N ALA A 28 1.86 -3.51 -2.22
CA ALA A 28 1.73 -4.95 -2.32
C ALA A 28 2.23 -5.60 -1.03
N ILE A 29 1.41 -6.46 -0.41
CA ILE A 29 1.74 -7.12 0.86
C ILE A 29 1.27 -8.58 0.83
N SER A 30 2.03 -9.47 1.44
CA SER A 30 1.63 -10.87 1.63
C SER A 30 0.85 -11.00 2.94
N GLU A 31 -0.44 -11.31 2.85
CA GLU A 31 -1.34 -11.42 4.01
C GLU A 31 -2.11 -12.74 4.02
N THR A 32 -2.41 -13.21 5.22
CA THR A 32 -3.41 -14.26 5.51
C THR A 32 -4.25 -13.79 6.70
N ASP A 33 -5.57 -13.78 6.57
CA ASP A 33 -6.51 -13.34 7.61
C ASP A 33 -6.22 -11.95 8.22
N GLY A 34 -5.72 -11.03 7.40
CA GLY A 34 -5.39 -9.66 7.82
C GLY A 34 -4.08 -9.50 8.57
N VAL A 35 -3.30 -10.58 8.71
CA VAL A 35 -1.96 -10.58 9.28
C VAL A 35 -0.93 -10.73 8.16
N GLU A 36 0.14 -9.95 8.21
CA GLU A 36 1.25 -10.11 7.26
C GLU A 36 1.97 -11.44 7.52
N VAL A 37 2.03 -12.30 6.51
CA VAL A 37 2.65 -13.62 6.59
C VAL A 37 3.49 -13.87 5.34
N GLU A 38 4.74 -14.31 5.51
CA GLU A 38 5.56 -14.73 4.38
C GLU A 38 4.94 -15.96 3.68
N GLY A 39 4.85 -15.91 2.35
CA GLY A 39 4.13 -16.93 1.58
C GLY A 39 2.61 -16.82 1.61
N GLY A 40 2.05 -15.82 2.30
CA GLY A 40 0.62 -15.49 2.25
C GLY A 40 0.16 -14.97 0.88
N LYS A 41 -1.15 -14.75 0.74
CA LYS A 41 -1.71 -14.22 -0.51
C LYS A 41 -1.22 -12.78 -0.72
N THR A 42 -0.72 -12.48 -1.91
CA THR A 42 -0.37 -11.09 -2.27
C THR A 42 -1.65 -10.28 -2.46
N LEU A 43 -1.85 -9.29 -1.60
CA LEU A 43 -2.91 -8.29 -1.67
C LEU A 43 -2.34 -6.93 -2.08
N ARG A 44 -3.17 -6.11 -2.69
CA ARG A 44 -2.85 -4.79 -3.23
C ARG A 44 -3.75 -3.75 -2.61
N TYR A 45 -3.18 -2.77 -1.91
CA TYR A 45 -3.92 -1.71 -1.25
C TYR A 45 -3.54 -0.34 -1.79
N CYS A 46 -4.54 0.47 -2.15
CA CYS A 46 -4.32 1.87 -2.48
C CYS A 46 -3.81 2.65 -1.28
N VAL A 47 -3.23 3.84 -1.50
CA VAL A 47 -2.71 4.72 -0.43
C VAL A 47 -3.72 4.88 0.71
N LYS A 48 -4.99 5.14 0.40
CA LYS A 48 -6.05 5.32 1.42
C LYS A 48 -6.24 4.08 2.29
N CYS A 49 -6.33 2.89 1.67
CA CYS A 49 -6.47 1.64 2.41
C CYS A 49 -5.21 1.35 3.24
N SER A 50 -4.03 1.60 2.70
CA SER A 50 -2.77 1.43 3.43
C SER A 50 -2.69 2.34 4.65
N LEU A 51 -3.09 3.61 4.54
CA LEU A 51 -3.16 4.54 5.68
C LEU A 51 -4.17 4.06 6.74
N SER A 52 -5.38 3.66 6.31
CA SER A 52 -6.41 3.21 7.24
C SER A 52 -6.04 1.94 8.02
N ARG A 53 -5.18 1.10 7.43
CA ARG A 53 -4.70 -0.16 8.02
C ARG A 53 -3.40 0.01 8.80
N GLY A 54 -2.83 1.21 8.86
CA GLY A 54 -1.54 1.47 9.49
C GLY A 54 -0.34 0.89 8.74
N TYR A 55 -0.51 0.50 7.48
CA TYR A 55 0.60 0.09 6.61
C TYR A 55 1.28 1.26 5.93
N ALA A 56 0.72 2.46 6.01
CA ALA A 56 1.38 3.65 5.53
C ALA A 56 1.15 4.80 6.50
N ARG A 57 2.06 5.77 6.45
CA ARG A 57 1.97 7.03 7.19
C ARG A 57 2.55 8.16 6.36
N TYR A 58 2.04 9.36 6.58
CA TYR A 58 2.68 10.59 6.15
C TYR A 58 3.54 11.13 7.29
N ASP A 59 4.80 11.41 6.99
CA ASP A 59 5.74 12.05 7.91
C ASP A 59 6.32 13.29 7.25
N GLU A 60 6.66 14.29 8.07
CA GLU A 60 7.32 15.50 7.59
C GLU A 60 8.84 15.29 7.62
N GLU A 61 9.47 15.38 6.46
CA GLU A 61 10.93 15.33 6.33
C GLU A 61 11.41 16.57 5.59
N LYS A 62 12.29 17.35 6.23
CA LYS A 62 12.86 18.59 5.66
C LYS A 62 11.80 19.58 5.12
N GLY A 63 10.62 19.63 5.76
CA GLY A 63 9.51 20.51 5.38
C GLY A 63 8.60 19.96 4.28
N GLU A 64 8.80 18.71 3.84
CA GLU A 64 7.95 18.04 2.85
C GLU A 64 7.19 16.86 3.46
N TRP A 65 5.96 16.64 3.01
CA TRP A 65 5.15 15.48 3.41
C TRP A 65 5.51 14.25 2.59
N ILE A 66 6.14 13.27 3.21
CA ILE A 66 6.57 12.02 2.59
C ILE A 66 5.62 10.88 2.98
N LEU A 67 5.12 10.15 1.98
CA LEU A 67 4.35 8.92 2.20
C LEU A 67 5.29 7.73 2.32
N THR A 68 5.25 7.06 3.47
CA THR A 68 6.07 5.89 3.77
C THR A 68 5.17 4.67 3.99
N PHE A 69 5.33 3.61 3.18
CA PHE A 69 4.59 2.34 3.26
C PHE A 69 5.15 1.32 4.28
N PHE A 70 6.17 1.74 5.02
CA PHE A 70 6.91 0.92 5.98
C PHE A 70 7.23 1.80 7.17
N SER A 71 6.20 2.21 7.91
CA SER A 71 6.44 2.92 9.17
C SER A 71 7.22 2.02 10.13
N LYS A 72 8.20 2.59 10.82
CA LYS A 72 8.88 1.94 11.96
C LYS A 72 7.90 1.59 13.07
#